data_AF-A0A6F8YCF6-F1
#
_entry.id   AF-A0A6F8YCF6-F1
#
_cell.length_a   1.000
_cell.length_b   1.000
_cell.length_c   1.000
_cell.angle_alpha   90.00
_cell.angle_beta   90.00
_cell.angle_gamma   90.00
#
_symmetry.space_group_name_H-M   'P 1'
#
loop_
_entity.id
_entity.type
_entity.pdbx_description
1 polymer ?
#
loop_
_entity_poly.entity_id
_entity_poly.type
_entity_poly.pdbx_seq_one_letter_code
_entity_poly.pdbx_strand_id
1 'polypeptide(L)'
;MTTPYQRHPAAPTIRVPVQAVPVSGAPGPYLAAAQTRAATYSAATRHLCAGAYLDAEFRRISLREVYYQAKRMVAPSYGFDLGTVLLHCLRARNVAFLRDLALVAVLLIGLVAAPLAFLVALGLLWLASLGVEAYRVLRDAVRRVRADGQFDAMRTLTRLGMLLVRFLVGYAVLSIFSFMMIESFVSSGFRDDTWAEVQVVGTVMLLLFVYAVPLAANMFVQVQLGTLTPNGSFATAPRGERFDEIAYQQHGNQVVYSGYWPFVGSGDLVGHWSFAQRLMRPSSVFHEPVTEARREFASPPFTAQQLVDTIRESLRPFASEAEPERRLPALTVEDRVFVAGTEISHLVPHTPPDRMAQVVRYPTNPARHYLVCQVVSWDGELVTTVYVHVAVQGRMLFLELVSTGLPPCDERYRVVDQVGGTGPAAYGRAALDAILETPRTAAGALGNLVRTGLDVLAGTIAGAGSPADRAVTRGYDYGARVSVRDLGRSVEERHHLQAQDIDKYVQLIQRRVMATVLDFLDGQGVDTTEFSERAVNILNAGAIHTGTGNINLAGPGVGNQTNNHSGPARPGGKK
;
A
#
# COMPACT_ATOMS: atom_id res chain seq x y z
N MET A 1 -81.49 19.71 -42.27
CA MET A 1 -80.68 18.51 -42.00
C MET A 1 -79.23 18.84 -42.25
N THR A 2 -78.49 19.23 -41.21
CA THR A 2 -77.03 19.32 -41.20
C THR A 2 -76.60 19.27 -39.73
N THR A 3 -75.85 18.23 -39.40
CA THR A 3 -75.41 17.80 -38.07
C THR A 3 -74.29 18.70 -37.51
N PRO A 4 -74.18 18.87 -36.17
CA PRO A 4 -73.12 19.66 -35.57
C PRO A 4 -71.82 18.87 -35.37
N TYR A 5 -70.73 19.63 -35.47
CA TYR A 5 -69.31 19.29 -35.46
C TYR A 5 -68.84 18.75 -34.09
N GLN A 6 -68.42 17.48 -34.01
CA GLN A 6 -67.76 16.89 -32.83
C GLN A 6 -66.24 17.17 -32.87
N ARG A 7 -65.71 17.68 -31.76
CA ARG A 7 -64.26 17.87 -31.51
C ARG A 7 -63.56 16.52 -31.34
N HIS A 8 -62.50 16.28 -32.11
CA HIS A 8 -61.53 15.22 -31.82
C HIS A 8 -60.58 15.65 -30.67
N PRO A 9 -60.23 14.75 -29.73
CA PRO A 9 -59.23 15.02 -28.71
C PRO A 9 -57.80 14.94 -29.27
N ALA A 10 -56.93 15.82 -28.77
CA ALA A 10 -55.51 15.91 -29.13
C ALA A 10 -54.73 14.65 -28.73
N ALA A 11 -53.87 14.19 -29.63
CA ALA A 11 -52.96 13.06 -29.40
C ALA A 11 -51.84 13.44 -28.40
N PRO A 12 -51.42 12.53 -27.51
CA PRO A 12 -50.34 12.80 -26.57
C PRO A 12 -48.99 12.88 -27.29
N THR A 13 -48.29 14.01 -27.12
CA THR A 13 -46.93 14.21 -27.62
C THR A 13 -45.96 13.36 -26.79
N ILE A 14 -45.54 12.22 -27.32
CA ILE A 14 -44.46 11.42 -26.74
C ILE A 14 -43.17 12.21 -26.93
N ARG A 15 -42.68 12.86 -25.87
CA ARG A 15 -41.30 13.36 -25.81
C ARG A 15 -40.38 12.16 -25.70
N VAL A 16 -39.84 11.71 -26.84
CA VAL A 16 -38.69 10.82 -26.87
C VAL A 16 -37.53 11.57 -26.22
N PRO A 17 -36.91 11.07 -25.13
CA PRO A 17 -35.69 11.67 -24.63
C PRO A 17 -34.63 11.50 -25.72
N VAL A 18 -34.10 12.62 -26.22
CA VAL A 18 -32.92 12.64 -27.07
C VAL A 18 -31.79 11.98 -26.28
N GLN A 19 -31.48 10.72 -26.61
CA GLN A 19 -30.28 10.05 -26.13
C GLN A 19 -29.09 10.92 -26.56
N ALA A 20 -28.42 11.51 -25.57
CA ALA A 20 -27.12 12.12 -25.79
C ALA A 20 -26.20 11.03 -26.35
N VAL A 21 -25.74 11.21 -27.57
CA VAL A 21 -24.67 10.40 -28.16
C VAL A 21 -23.46 10.51 -27.22
N PRO A 22 -22.95 9.40 -26.65
CA PRO A 22 -21.80 9.47 -25.78
C PRO A 22 -20.59 9.93 -26.59
N VAL A 23 -19.91 10.95 -26.10
CA VAL A 23 -18.60 11.39 -26.58
C VAL A 23 -17.65 10.20 -26.43
N SER A 24 -17.20 9.67 -27.56
CA SER A 24 -16.22 8.58 -27.66
C SER A 24 -14.92 9.01 -26.96
N GLY A 25 -14.60 8.40 -25.82
CA GLY A 25 -13.35 8.67 -25.11
C GLY A 25 -13.25 8.12 -23.69
N ALA A 26 -14.36 7.95 -22.98
CA ALA A 26 -14.38 7.30 -21.66
C ALA A 26 -14.93 5.87 -21.76
N PRO A 27 -14.37 4.87 -21.04
CA PRO A 27 -15.03 3.59 -20.90
C PRO A 27 -16.43 3.83 -20.34
N GLY A 28 -17.46 3.29 -21.00
CA GLY A 28 -18.85 3.51 -20.57
C GLY A 28 -19.04 3.15 -19.08
N PRO A 29 -20.00 3.77 -18.38
CA PRO A 29 -20.17 3.63 -16.92
C PRO A 29 -20.26 2.17 -16.44
N TYR A 30 -20.69 1.25 -17.31
CA TYR A 30 -20.73 -0.19 -17.06
C TYR A 30 -19.34 -0.85 -16.96
N LEU A 31 -18.36 -0.44 -17.77
CA LEU A 31 -17.01 -1.02 -17.75
C LEU A 31 -16.22 -0.56 -16.52
N ALA A 32 -16.32 0.72 -16.16
CA ALA A 32 -15.69 1.25 -14.94
C ALA A 32 -16.29 0.61 -13.67
N ALA A 33 -17.61 0.43 -13.62
CA ALA A 33 -18.28 -0.25 -12.52
C ALA A 33 -17.92 -1.74 -12.43
N ALA A 34 -17.74 -2.44 -13.56
CA ALA A 34 -17.32 -3.83 -13.59
C ALA A 34 -15.86 -4.02 -13.11
N GLN A 35 -14.94 -3.13 -13.51
CA GLN A 35 -13.56 -3.13 -13.03
C GLN A 35 -13.47 -2.83 -11.53
N THR A 36 -14.26 -1.86 -11.05
CA THR A 36 -14.36 -1.54 -9.61
C THR A 36 -14.85 -2.77 -8.84
N ARG A 37 -15.89 -3.45 -9.33
CA ARG A 37 -16.43 -4.66 -8.70
C ARG A 37 -15.41 -5.81 -8.69
N ALA A 38 -14.67 -6.01 -9.78
CA ALA A 38 -13.62 -7.02 -9.85
C ALA A 38 -12.49 -6.72 -8.84
N ALA A 39 -12.07 -5.46 -8.71
CA ALA A 39 -11.06 -5.05 -7.73
C ALA A 39 -11.56 -5.24 -6.29
N THR A 40 -12.83 -4.93 -5.99
CA THR A 40 -13.41 -5.10 -4.65
C THR A 40 -13.40 -6.57 -4.20
N TYR A 41 -13.67 -7.53 -5.09
CA TYR A 41 -13.72 -8.95 -4.75
C TYR A 41 -12.42 -9.72 -5.01
N SER A 42 -11.35 -9.02 -5.38
CA SER A 42 -10.03 -9.61 -5.61
C SER A 42 -9.44 -10.23 -4.34
N ALA A 43 -8.60 -11.25 -4.51
CA ALA A 43 -7.79 -11.84 -3.44
C ALA A 43 -6.95 -10.78 -2.72
N ALA A 44 -6.37 -9.81 -3.44
CA ALA A 44 -5.62 -8.72 -2.83
C ALA A 44 -6.46 -7.86 -1.89
N THR A 45 -7.69 -7.48 -2.28
CA THR A 45 -8.58 -6.76 -1.37
C THR A 45 -8.90 -7.59 -0.12
N ARG A 46 -9.20 -8.88 -0.27
CA ARG A 46 -9.46 -9.78 0.89
C ARG A 46 -8.25 -9.89 1.81
N HIS A 47 -7.05 -10.09 1.27
CA HIS A 47 -5.83 -10.19 2.06
C HIS A 47 -5.50 -8.87 2.77
N LEU A 48 -5.56 -7.72 2.09
CA LEU A 48 -5.36 -6.43 2.74
C LEU A 48 -6.41 -6.16 3.84
N CYS A 49 -7.66 -6.58 3.63
CA CYS A 49 -8.69 -6.53 4.67
C CYS A 49 -8.38 -7.44 5.87
N ALA A 50 -7.81 -8.62 5.63
CA ALA A 50 -7.32 -9.49 6.71
C ALA A 50 -6.13 -8.85 7.44
N GLY A 51 -5.21 -8.24 6.70
CA GLY A 51 -4.08 -7.46 7.23
C GLY A 51 -4.51 -6.30 8.11
N ALA A 52 -5.65 -5.66 7.82
CA ALA A 52 -6.22 -4.62 8.68
C ALA A 52 -6.50 -5.11 10.12
N TYR A 53 -6.87 -6.38 10.30
CA TYR A 53 -7.09 -6.99 11.61
C TYR A 53 -5.82 -7.59 12.22
N LEU A 54 -4.94 -8.17 11.39
CA LEU A 54 -3.77 -8.93 11.84
C LEU A 54 -2.54 -8.06 12.11
N ASP A 55 -2.41 -6.92 11.43
CA ASP A 55 -1.25 -6.02 11.54
C ASP A 55 -1.69 -4.64 12.01
N ALA A 56 -1.35 -4.33 13.27
CA ALA A 56 -1.67 -3.07 13.90
C ALA A 56 -0.91 -1.88 13.29
N GLU A 57 0.29 -2.11 12.77
CA GLU A 57 1.09 -1.07 12.13
C GLU A 57 0.56 -0.72 10.74
N PHE A 58 0.28 -1.73 9.91
CA PHE A 58 -0.37 -1.57 8.62
C PHE A 58 -1.67 -0.76 8.74
N ARG A 59 -2.56 -1.16 9.67
CA ARG A 59 -3.81 -0.44 9.94
C ARG A 59 -3.55 1.01 10.35
N ARG A 60 -2.62 1.22 11.28
CA ARG A 60 -2.33 2.55 11.84
C ARG A 60 -1.78 3.49 10.76
N ILE A 61 -0.81 3.04 9.97
CA ILE A 61 -0.23 3.85 8.88
C ILE A 61 -1.29 4.11 7.80
N SER A 62 -2.08 3.10 7.42
CA SER A 62 -3.16 3.28 6.43
C SER A 62 -4.18 4.34 6.86
N LEU A 63 -4.61 4.32 8.13
CA LEU A 63 -5.54 5.34 8.63
C LEU A 63 -4.88 6.71 8.77
N ARG A 64 -3.66 6.75 9.31
CA ARG A 64 -2.95 8.00 9.60
C ARG A 64 -2.51 8.73 8.33
N GLU A 65 -2.00 8.02 7.34
CA GLU A 65 -1.45 8.61 6.12
C GLU A 65 -2.48 8.77 5.00
N VAL A 66 -3.54 7.97 4.98
CA VAL A 66 -4.54 7.98 3.90
C VAL A 66 -5.90 8.47 4.40
N TYR A 67 -6.48 7.85 5.43
CA TYR A 67 -7.85 8.19 5.84
C TYR A 67 -7.97 9.56 6.52
N TYR A 68 -7.13 9.87 7.50
CA TYR A 68 -7.21 11.13 8.26
C TYR A 68 -6.55 12.33 7.57
N GLN A 69 -5.72 12.12 6.55
CA GLN A 69 -5.05 13.20 5.83
C GLN A 69 -5.90 13.70 4.66
N ALA A 70 -6.92 14.49 4.99
CA ALA A 70 -7.80 15.10 3.98
C ALA A 70 -7.06 16.04 3.01
N LYS A 71 -5.96 16.65 3.46
CA LYS A 71 -5.13 17.53 2.64
C LYS A 71 -4.16 16.79 1.71
N ARG A 72 -4.09 15.47 1.72
CA ARG A 72 -3.21 14.75 0.78
C ARG A 72 -4.05 13.99 -0.22
N MET A 73 -3.57 14.00 -1.45
CA MET A 73 -4.10 13.14 -2.48
C MET A 73 -3.76 11.69 -2.16
N VAL A 74 -4.68 10.82 -2.49
CA VAL A 74 -4.55 9.38 -2.33
C VAL A 74 -3.72 8.80 -3.49
N ALA A 75 -2.83 7.84 -3.17
CA ALA A 75 -2.10 7.11 -4.20
C ALA A 75 -3.07 6.23 -5.03
N PRO A 76 -2.78 5.96 -6.30
CA PRO A 76 -3.65 5.11 -7.11
C PRO A 76 -3.78 3.69 -6.55
N SER A 77 -4.97 3.13 -6.65
CA SER A 77 -5.26 1.76 -6.23
C SER A 77 -5.11 0.80 -7.39
N TYR A 78 -4.10 -0.07 -7.33
CA TYR A 78 -3.79 -1.02 -8.39
C TYR A 78 -4.21 -2.45 -8.01
N GLY A 79 -5.24 -2.98 -8.66
CA GLY A 79 -5.68 -4.36 -8.46
C GLY A 79 -6.41 -4.64 -7.14
N PHE A 80 -6.79 -3.61 -6.39
CA PHE A 80 -7.54 -3.73 -5.13
C PHE A 80 -8.46 -2.51 -4.91
N ASP A 81 -9.39 -2.61 -3.96
CA ASP A 81 -10.29 -1.52 -3.56
C ASP A 81 -9.88 -0.91 -2.21
N LEU A 82 -9.36 0.32 -2.26
CA LEU A 82 -8.88 1.02 -1.08
C LEU A 82 -9.99 1.38 -0.10
N GLY A 83 -11.17 1.76 -0.60
CA GLY A 83 -12.29 2.14 0.27
C GLY A 83 -12.66 1.00 1.21
N THR A 84 -12.78 -0.21 0.67
CA THR A 84 -13.11 -1.42 1.43
C THR A 84 -12.01 -1.78 2.45
N VAL A 85 -10.73 -1.69 2.07
CA VAL A 85 -9.61 -1.92 3.01
C VAL A 85 -9.62 -0.90 4.16
N LEU A 86 -9.86 0.38 3.88
CA LEU A 86 -9.92 1.43 4.91
C LEU A 86 -11.12 1.26 5.84
N LEU A 87 -12.26 0.77 5.35
CA LEU A 87 -13.39 0.39 6.21
C LEU A 87 -12.97 -0.69 7.22
N HIS A 88 -12.31 -1.74 6.75
CA HIS A 88 -11.82 -2.81 7.61
C HIS A 88 -10.75 -2.31 8.60
N CYS A 89 -9.90 -1.37 8.19
CA CYS A 89 -8.97 -0.67 9.09
C CYS A 89 -9.71 0.09 10.19
N LEU A 90 -10.78 0.83 9.87
CA LEU A 90 -11.59 1.54 10.87
C LEU A 90 -12.29 0.58 11.84
N ARG A 91 -12.85 -0.52 11.34
CA ARG A 91 -13.48 -1.55 12.18
C ARG A 91 -12.48 -2.17 13.15
N ALA A 92 -11.33 -2.60 12.64
CA ALA A 92 -10.25 -3.15 13.46
C ALA A 92 -9.73 -2.15 14.50
N ARG A 93 -9.63 -0.86 14.13
CA ARG A 93 -9.28 0.23 15.06
C ARG A 93 -10.32 0.37 16.16
N ASN A 94 -11.61 0.36 15.82
CA ASN A 94 -12.69 0.50 16.79
C ASN A 94 -12.70 -0.64 17.81
N VAL A 95 -12.50 -1.88 17.36
CA VAL A 95 -12.42 -3.05 18.24
C VAL A 95 -11.22 -2.92 19.17
N ALA A 96 -10.04 -2.56 18.65
CA ALA A 96 -8.84 -2.36 19.48
C ALA A 96 -9.02 -1.22 20.49
N PHE A 97 -9.63 -0.10 20.07
CA PHE A 97 -9.91 1.04 20.93
C PHE A 97 -10.92 0.68 22.05
N LEU A 98 -12.02 0.01 21.71
CA LEU A 98 -13.02 -0.43 22.68
C LEU A 98 -12.44 -1.43 23.67
N ARG A 99 -11.61 -2.37 23.20
CA ARG A 99 -10.88 -3.31 24.05
C ARG A 99 -9.97 -2.56 25.04
N ASP A 100 -9.16 -1.63 24.55
CA ASP A 100 -8.19 -0.91 25.39
C ASP A 100 -8.90 0.03 26.37
N LEU A 101 -9.99 0.69 25.94
CA LEU A 101 -10.86 1.48 26.81
C LEU A 101 -11.50 0.64 27.91
N ALA A 102 -12.06 -0.52 27.56
CA ALA A 102 -12.68 -1.44 28.52
C ALA A 102 -11.65 -2.00 29.51
N LEU A 103 -10.44 -2.34 29.06
CA LEU A 103 -9.34 -2.76 29.93
C LEU A 103 -8.96 -1.66 30.92
N VAL A 104 -8.77 -0.42 30.45
CA VAL A 104 -8.46 0.71 31.33
C VAL A 104 -9.59 0.94 32.34
N ALA A 105 -10.86 0.88 31.90
CA ALA A 105 -12.00 1.02 32.80
C ALA A 105 -12.05 -0.09 33.87
N VAL A 106 -11.87 -1.36 33.49
CA VAL A 106 -11.81 -2.50 34.42
C VAL A 106 -10.68 -2.35 35.43
N LEU A 107 -9.50 -1.93 34.97
CA LEU A 107 -8.34 -1.70 35.84
C LEU A 107 -8.57 -0.52 36.80
N LEU A 108 -9.18 0.57 36.35
CA LEU A 108 -9.52 1.72 37.20
C LEU A 108 -10.60 1.37 38.23
N ILE A 109 -11.64 0.63 37.83
CA ILE A 109 -12.67 0.14 38.75
C ILE A 109 -12.04 -0.78 39.80
N GLY A 110 -11.17 -1.71 39.38
CA GLY A 110 -10.43 -2.58 40.30
C GLY A 110 -9.57 -1.77 41.30
N LEU A 111 -8.86 -0.76 40.82
CA LEU A 111 -8.03 0.12 41.65
C LEU A 111 -8.83 0.87 42.72
N VAL A 112 -10.02 1.39 42.37
CA VAL A 112 -10.87 2.16 43.29
C VAL A 112 -11.67 1.25 44.23
N ALA A 113 -12.23 0.16 43.72
CA ALA A 113 -13.11 -0.71 44.50
C ALA A 113 -12.36 -1.63 45.47
N ALA A 114 -11.19 -2.14 45.06
CA ALA A 114 -10.40 -3.08 45.83
C ALA A 114 -8.90 -2.93 45.50
N PRO A 115 -8.22 -1.90 46.04
CA PRO A 115 -6.83 -1.59 45.69
C PRO A 115 -5.88 -2.75 46.00
N LEU A 116 -6.19 -3.55 47.02
CA LEU A 116 -5.41 -4.74 47.34
C LEU A 116 -5.56 -5.84 46.30
N ALA A 117 -6.79 -6.24 45.98
CA ALA A 117 -7.08 -7.19 44.91
C ALA A 117 -6.48 -6.75 43.57
N PHE A 118 -6.49 -5.44 43.28
CA PHE A 118 -5.85 -4.85 42.12
C PHE A 118 -4.34 -5.10 42.09
N LEU A 119 -3.62 -4.85 43.21
CA LEU A 119 -2.19 -5.10 43.30
C LEU A 119 -1.84 -6.59 43.16
N VAL A 120 -2.65 -7.48 43.75
CA VAL A 120 -2.48 -8.93 43.59
C VAL A 120 -2.71 -9.35 42.14
N ALA A 121 -3.79 -8.89 41.50
CA ALA A 121 -4.07 -9.17 40.08
C ALA A 121 -2.94 -8.65 39.16
N LEU A 122 -2.39 -7.47 39.44
CA LEU A 122 -1.26 -6.92 38.69
C LEU A 122 -0.01 -7.78 38.85
N GLY A 123 0.28 -8.25 40.07
CA GLY A 123 1.37 -9.20 40.34
C GLY A 123 1.20 -10.52 39.59
N LEU A 124 -0.02 -11.07 39.55
CA LEU A 124 -0.34 -12.29 38.81
C LEU A 124 -0.24 -12.10 37.29
N LEU A 125 -0.72 -10.99 36.75
CA LEU A 125 -0.54 -10.64 35.33
C LEU A 125 0.94 -10.48 34.97
N TRP A 126 1.71 -9.88 35.88
CA TRP A 126 3.14 -9.73 35.70
C TRP A 126 3.87 -11.08 35.67
N LEU A 127 3.57 -11.99 36.59
CA LEU A 127 4.09 -13.36 36.59
C LEU A 127 3.66 -14.12 35.32
N ALA A 128 2.40 -13.99 34.90
CA ALA A 128 1.92 -14.57 33.64
C ALA A 128 2.73 -14.03 32.45
N SER A 129 3.02 -12.73 32.42
CA SER A 129 3.84 -12.12 31.36
C SER A 129 5.24 -12.74 31.27
N LEU A 130 5.87 -13.03 32.41
CA LEU A 130 7.17 -13.69 32.47
C LEU A 130 7.09 -15.13 31.98
N GLY A 131 6.08 -15.88 32.42
CA GLY A 131 5.87 -17.27 31.98
C GLY A 131 5.66 -17.37 30.47
N VAL A 132 4.84 -16.48 29.90
CA VAL A 132 4.61 -16.42 28.44
C VAL A 132 5.90 -16.08 27.69
N GLU A 133 6.69 -15.13 28.18
CA GLU A 133 7.95 -14.77 27.52
C GLU A 133 9.01 -15.88 27.62
N ALA A 134 9.14 -16.52 28.78
CA ALA A 134 10.00 -17.69 28.96
C ALA A 134 9.59 -18.82 28.00
N TYR A 135 8.29 -19.10 27.87
CA TYR A 135 7.77 -20.06 26.91
C TYR A 135 8.10 -19.67 25.45
N ARG A 136 7.94 -18.40 25.08
CA ARG A 136 8.28 -17.91 23.72
C ARG A 136 9.78 -18.07 23.43
N VAL A 137 10.66 -17.73 24.36
CA VAL A 137 12.12 -17.91 24.22
C VAL A 137 12.48 -19.39 24.07
N LEU A 138 11.90 -20.25 24.91
CA LEU A 138 12.12 -21.70 24.82
C LEU A 138 11.63 -22.28 23.48
N ARG A 139 10.43 -21.90 23.05
CA ARG A 139 9.84 -22.31 21.77
C ARG A 139 10.70 -21.87 20.59
N ASP A 140 11.17 -20.62 20.60
CA ASP A 140 12.04 -20.07 19.55
C ASP A 140 13.38 -20.82 19.50
N ALA A 141 13.99 -21.10 20.66
CA ALA A 141 15.23 -21.87 20.75
C ALA A 141 15.07 -23.29 20.19
N VAL A 142 14.02 -24.01 20.60
CA VAL A 142 13.74 -25.38 20.12
C VAL A 142 13.47 -25.40 18.62
N ARG A 143 12.70 -24.43 18.10
CA ARG A 143 12.41 -24.34 16.66
C ARG A 143 13.67 -24.11 15.83
N ARG A 144 14.57 -23.24 16.29
CA ARG A 144 15.82 -22.92 15.58
C ARG A 144 16.80 -24.09 15.60
N VAL A 145 16.91 -24.80 16.72
CA VAL A 145 17.73 -26.03 16.83
C VAL A 145 17.22 -27.12 15.89
N ARG A 146 15.91 -27.21 15.67
CA ARG A 146 15.32 -28.19 14.72
C ARG A 146 15.41 -27.77 13.25
N ALA A 147 15.67 -26.51 12.96
CA ALA A 147 15.61 -25.96 11.60
C ALA A 147 16.99 -25.69 10.98
N ASP A 148 18.08 -26.24 11.54
CA ASP A 148 19.47 -26.01 11.13
C ASP A 148 19.84 -24.53 10.89
N GLY A 149 19.14 -23.61 11.57
CA GLY A 149 19.35 -22.18 11.42
C GLY A 149 20.56 -21.70 12.21
N GLN A 150 21.23 -20.64 11.73
CA GLN A 150 22.28 -19.96 12.48
C GLN A 150 21.75 -19.51 13.85
N PHE A 151 22.32 -20.07 14.91
CA PHE A 151 21.94 -19.75 16.29
C PHE A 151 22.48 -18.36 16.64
N ASP A 152 21.61 -17.34 16.60
CA ASP A 152 21.91 -16.01 17.10
C ASP A 152 21.94 -16.01 18.64
N ALA A 153 23.07 -16.47 19.17
CA ALA A 153 23.32 -16.60 20.60
C ALA A 153 23.13 -15.26 21.33
N MET A 154 23.55 -14.16 20.71
CA MET A 154 23.48 -12.82 21.29
C MET A 154 22.04 -12.37 21.51
N ARG A 155 21.17 -12.54 20.50
CA ARG A 155 19.75 -12.17 20.65
C ARG A 155 19.01 -13.03 21.68
N THR A 156 19.39 -14.30 21.80
CA THR A 156 18.78 -15.20 22.78
C THR A 156 19.24 -14.86 24.20
N LEU A 157 20.53 -14.57 24.38
CA LEU A 157 21.13 -14.21 25.66
C LEU A 157 20.61 -12.86 26.19
N THR A 158 20.47 -11.86 25.31
CA THR A 158 19.88 -10.56 25.68
C THR A 158 18.42 -10.69 26.15
N ARG A 159 17.60 -11.51 25.47
CA ARG A 159 16.23 -11.80 25.92
C ARG A 159 16.20 -12.48 27.29
N LEU A 160 17.09 -13.45 27.51
CA LEU A 160 17.16 -14.20 28.77
C LEU A 160 17.65 -13.31 29.92
N GLY A 161 18.63 -12.43 29.66
CA GLY A 161 19.07 -11.41 30.60
C GLY A 161 17.97 -10.41 30.97
N MET A 162 17.21 -9.90 29.98
CA MET A 162 16.06 -9.04 30.25
C MET A 162 14.97 -9.75 31.07
N LEU A 163 14.75 -11.05 30.83
CA LEU A 163 13.82 -11.85 31.63
C LEU A 163 14.28 -11.99 33.07
N LEU A 164 15.57 -12.24 33.31
CA LEU A 164 16.14 -12.32 34.65
C LEU A 164 16.00 -10.97 35.38
N VAL A 165 16.33 -9.86 34.72
CA VAL A 165 16.18 -8.52 35.30
C VAL A 165 14.73 -8.25 35.67
N ARG A 166 13.78 -8.53 34.78
CA ARG A 166 12.35 -8.40 35.10
C ARG A 166 12.03 -9.29 36.30
N PHE A 167 12.34 -10.58 36.25
CA PHE A 167 12.10 -11.51 37.35
C PHE A 167 12.61 -10.99 38.70
N LEU A 168 13.86 -10.51 38.78
CA LEU A 168 14.44 -9.96 40.00
C LEU A 168 13.70 -8.71 40.48
N VAL A 169 13.36 -7.79 39.57
CA VAL A 169 12.63 -6.56 39.90
C VAL A 169 11.27 -6.88 40.48
N GLY A 170 10.45 -7.71 39.82
CA GLY A 170 9.13 -8.00 40.37
C GLY A 170 9.15 -8.99 41.54
N TYR A 171 10.17 -9.84 41.70
CA TYR A 171 10.39 -10.55 42.96
C TYR A 171 10.64 -9.56 44.11
N ALA A 172 11.50 -8.56 43.92
CA ALA A 172 11.74 -7.52 44.92
C ALA A 172 10.44 -6.76 45.25
N VAL A 173 9.70 -6.30 44.24
CA VAL A 173 8.42 -5.59 44.42
C VAL A 173 7.40 -6.46 45.15
N LEU A 174 7.24 -7.73 44.74
CA LEU A 174 6.30 -8.65 45.36
C LEU A 174 6.71 -8.96 46.81
N SER A 175 8.01 -9.10 47.10
CA SER A 175 8.51 -9.35 48.46
C SER A 175 8.26 -8.16 49.40
N ILE A 176 8.47 -6.93 48.93
CA ILE A 176 8.16 -5.70 49.69
C ILE A 176 6.66 -5.62 49.94
N PHE A 177 5.84 -5.90 48.93
CA PHE A 177 4.39 -5.90 49.05
C PHE A 177 3.88 -6.99 49.99
N SER A 178 4.38 -8.23 49.87
CA SER A 178 4.06 -9.34 50.77
C SER A 178 4.44 -9.03 52.21
N PHE A 179 5.60 -8.41 52.44
CA PHE A 179 6.01 -7.96 53.77
C PHE A 179 5.02 -6.94 54.36
N MET A 180 4.70 -5.88 53.60
CA MET A 180 3.74 -4.84 54.00
C MET A 180 2.34 -5.43 54.29
N MET A 181 1.96 -6.46 53.53
CA MET A 181 0.69 -7.17 53.69
C MET A 181 0.63 -8.07 54.91
N ILE A 182 1.69 -8.83 55.16
CA ILE A 182 1.79 -9.67 56.36
C ILE A 182 1.77 -8.78 57.61
N GLU A 183 2.50 -7.66 57.59
CA GLU A 183 2.49 -6.69 58.69
C GLU A 183 1.09 -6.10 58.93
N SER A 184 0.42 -5.65 57.86
CA SER A 184 -0.96 -5.14 57.95
C SER A 184 -1.94 -6.20 58.47
N PHE A 185 -1.81 -7.45 58.01
CA PHE A 185 -2.65 -8.58 58.43
C PHE A 185 -2.42 -9.00 59.88
N VAL A 186 -1.16 -9.04 60.33
CA VAL A 186 -0.82 -9.31 61.73
C VAL A 186 -1.34 -8.18 62.64
N SER A 187 -1.28 -6.94 62.18
CA SER A 187 -1.75 -5.77 62.94
C SER A 187 -3.26 -5.67 63.07
N SER A 188 -4.04 -6.20 62.12
CA SER A 188 -5.51 -6.16 62.15
C SER A 188 -6.15 -7.22 63.06
N GLY A 189 -5.35 -8.14 63.62
CA GLY A 189 -5.73 -8.97 64.77
C GLY A 189 -6.82 -10.00 64.49
N PHE A 190 -6.78 -10.70 63.34
CA PHE A 190 -7.66 -11.82 62.98
C PHE A 190 -9.17 -11.54 63.14
N ARG A 191 -9.60 -10.28 63.00
CA ARG A 191 -10.93 -9.85 63.47
C ARG A 191 -12.08 -9.99 62.47
N ASP A 192 -11.83 -10.20 61.17
CA ASP A 192 -12.91 -10.41 60.18
C ASP A 192 -12.45 -11.28 58.99
N ASP A 193 -12.93 -12.54 58.91
CA ASP A 193 -12.72 -13.45 57.76
C ASP A 193 -13.36 -12.94 56.46
N THR A 194 -14.37 -12.07 56.56
CA THR A 194 -15.15 -11.55 55.42
C THR A 194 -14.33 -10.67 54.47
N TRP A 195 -13.37 -9.89 54.97
CA TRP A 195 -12.54 -9.03 54.11
C TRP A 195 -11.59 -9.84 53.24
N ALA A 196 -11.04 -10.95 53.74
CA ALA A 196 -10.17 -11.81 52.97
C ALA A 196 -10.91 -12.46 51.79
N GLU A 197 -12.13 -12.96 52.04
CA GLU A 197 -13.00 -13.52 51.00
C GLU A 197 -13.33 -12.49 49.92
N VAL A 198 -13.68 -11.27 50.30
CA VAL A 198 -13.97 -10.17 49.36
C VAL A 198 -12.76 -9.84 48.48
N GLN A 199 -11.53 -9.87 49.02
CA GLN A 199 -10.32 -9.61 48.24
C GLN A 199 -9.99 -10.75 47.27
N VAL A 200 -10.19 -12.00 47.68
CA VAL A 200 -10.00 -13.16 46.79
C VAL A 200 -11.02 -13.12 45.65
N VAL A 201 -12.30 -12.93 45.96
CA VAL A 201 -13.38 -12.83 44.95
C VAL A 201 -13.12 -11.62 44.04
N GLY A 202 -12.75 -10.47 44.59
CA GLY A 202 -12.39 -9.28 43.82
C GLY A 202 -11.22 -9.51 42.86
N THR A 203 -10.18 -10.22 43.29
CA THR A 203 -9.02 -10.57 42.46
C THR A 203 -9.42 -11.48 41.31
N VAL A 204 -10.20 -12.53 41.60
CA VAL A 204 -10.68 -13.48 40.58
C VAL A 204 -11.58 -12.79 39.57
N MET A 205 -12.51 -11.95 40.02
CA MET A 205 -13.38 -11.19 39.13
C MET A 205 -12.60 -10.21 38.26
N LEU A 206 -11.64 -9.47 38.85
CA LEU A 206 -10.80 -8.54 38.11
C LEU A 206 -10.00 -9.27 37.02
N LEU A 207 -9.34 -10.38 37.35
CA LEU A 207 -8.63 -11.20 36.37
C LEU A 207 -9.57 -11.75 35.30
N LEU A 208 -10.74 -12.26 35.68
CA LEU A 208 -11.74 -12.74 34.74
C LEU A 208 -12.10 -11.67 33.72
N PHE A 209 -12.39 -10.43 34.15
CA PHE A 209 -12.71 -9.33 33.24
C PHE A 209 -11.50 -8.90 32.39
N VAL A 210 -10.29 -8.84 32.98
CA VAL A 210 -9.06 -8.49 32.25
C VAL A 210 -8.76 -9.50 31.14
N TYR A 211 -9.05 -10.79 31.34
CA TYR A 211 -8.88 -11.82 30.31
C TYR A 211 -10.08 -11.91 29.34
N ALA A 212 -11.30 -11.67 29.80
CA ALA A 212 -12.50 -11.72 28.97
C ALA A 212 -12.53 -10.64 27.89
N VAL A 213 -12.03 -9.43 28.18
CA VAL A 213 -12.06 -8.31 27.23
C VAL A 213 -11.19 -8.57 25.98
N PRO A 214 -9.89 -8.92 26.08
CA PRO A 214 -9.08 -9.30 24.92
C PRO A 214 -9.57 -10.56 24.23
N LEU A 215 -10.08 -11.53 24.99
CA LEU A 215 -10.66 -12.76 24.43
C LEU A 215 -11.84 -12.43 23.52
N ALA A 216 -12.80 -11.62 23.98
CA ALA A 216 -13.95 -11.20 23.19
C ALA A 216 -13.51 -10.41 21.94
N ALA A 217 -12.53 -9.51 22.06
CA ALA A 217 -11.98 -8.76 20.93
C ALA A 217 -11.34 -9.69 19.88
N ASN A 218 -10.54 -10.67 20.31
CA ASN A 218 -9.91 -11.64 19.40
C ASN A 218 -10.93 -12.60 18.77
N MET A 219 -11.97 -13.00 19.50
CA MET A 219 -13.08 -13.78 18.94
C MET A 219 -13.82 -12.98 17.87
N PHE A 220 -14.07 -11.68 18.11
CA PHE A 220 -14.67 -10.81 17.11
C PHE A 220 -13.78 -10.70 15.86
N VAL A 221 -12.47 -10.51 16.03
CA VAL A 221 -11.50 -10.51 14.92
C VAL A 221 -11.57 -11.84 14.14
N GLN A 222 -11.62 -12.98 14.83
CA GLN A 222 -11.71 -14.28 14.19
C GLN A 222 -13.01 -14.47 13.39
N VAL A 223 -14.14 -13.96 13.90
CA VAL A 223 -15.41 -13.93 13.16
C VAL A 223 -15.25 -13.10 11.88
N GLN A 224 -14.62 -11.93 11.95
CA GLN A 224 -14.38 -11.10 10.78
C GLN A 224 -13.45 -11.78 9.76
N LEU A 225 -12.37 -12.44 10.20
CA LEU A 225 -11.50 -13.22 9.32
C LEU A 225 -12.25 -14.37 8.64
N GLY A 226 -13.23 -14.99 9.32
CA GLY A 226 -14.10 -16.00 8.72
C GLY A 226 -14.94 -15.48 7.54
N THR A 227 -15.29 -14.20 7.54
CA THR A 227 -16.03 -13.55 6.43
C THR A 227 -15.16 -13.22 5.22
N LEU A 228 -13.84 -13.19 5.39
CA LEU A 228 -12.86 -12.82 4.36
C LEU A 228 -12.33 -14.03 3.56
N THR A 229 -12.95 -15.19 3.69
CA THR A 229 -12.64 -16.40 2.90
C THR A 229 -13.01 -16.21 1.42
N PRO A 230 -12.51 -17.03 0.48
CA PRO A 230 -12.75 -16.84 -0.96
C PRO A 230 -14.24 -16.81 -1.34
N ASN A 231 -15.06 -17.55 -0.60
CA ASN A 231 -16.52 -17.62 -0.78
C ASN A 231 -17.29 -16.76 0.24
N GLY A 232 -16.59 -15.98 1.06
CA GLY A 232 -17.16 -15.17 2.11
C GLY A 232 -17.68 -13.83 1.58
N SER A 233 -18.74 -13.31 2.22
CA SER A 233 -19.22 -11.95 1.98
C SER A 233 -18.65 -11.02 3.05
N PHE A 234 -17.85 -10.06 2.62
CA PHE A 234 -17.32 -9.00 3.48
C PHE A 234 -17.98 -7.67 3.16
N ALA A 235 -17.91 -6.75 4.12
CA ALA A 235 -18.53 -5.44 3.97
C ALA A 235 -17.67 -4.55 3.07
N THR A 236 -18.33 -3.87 2.15
CA THR A 236 -17.70 -2.88 1.27
C THR A 236 -17.85 -1.48 1.84
N ALA A 237 -17.03 -0.53 1.36
CA ALA A 237 -17.06 0.86 1.80
C ALA A 237 -18.49 1.44 1.79
N PRO A 238 -18.95 2.06 2.90
CA PRO A 238 -20.22 2.75 2.92
C PRO A 238 -20.12 4.05 2.11
N ARG A 239 -21.27 4.56 1.65
CA ARG A 239 -21.34 5.94 1.13
C ARG A 239 -21.08 6.94 2.25
N GLY A 240 -20.39 8.02 1.92
CA GLY A 240 -20.06 9.09 2.85
C GLY A 240 -18.96 9.96 2.29
N GLU A 241 -18.97 11.24 2.65
CA GLU A 241 -18.11 12.28 2.04
C GLU A 241 -16.65 11.84 1.90
N ARG A 242 -16.03 11.33 2.95
CA ARG A 242 -14.63 10.87 2.91
C ARG A 242 -14.42 9.60 2.07
N PHE A 243 -15.33 8.65 2.10
CA PHE A 243 -15.21 7.42 1.30
C PHE A 243 -15.44 7.71 -0.18
N ASP A 244 -16.40 8.56 -0.50
CA ASP A 244 -16.70 8.99 -1.86
C ASP A 244 -15.54 9.83 -2.43
N GLU A 245 -14.92 10.68 -1.62
CA GLU A 245 -13.71 11.41 -1.97
C GLU A 245 -12.54 10.46 -2.29
N ILE A 246 -12.26 9.48 -1.41
CA ILE A 246 -11.20 8.50 -1.62
C ILE A 246 -11.48 7.64 -2.86
N ALA A 247 -12.74 7.22 -3.04
CA ALA A 247 -13.16 6.44 -4.21
C ALA A 247 -13.01 7.25 -5.51
N TYR A 248 -13.25 8.56 -5.47
CA TYR A 248 -13.02 9.44 -6.61
C TYR A 248 -11.52 9.67 -6.89
N GLN A 249 -10.71 9.83 -5.84
CA GLN A 249 -9.26 10.06 -5.96
C GLN A 249 -8.50 8.83 -6.43
N GLN A 250 -8.84 7.62 -5.96
CA GLN A 250 -8.10 6.40 -6.29
C GLN A 250 -8.12 6.02 -7.78
N HIS A 251 -9.12 6.49 -8.52
CA HIS A 251 -9.29 6.28 -9.97
C HIS A 251 -8.92 7.51 -10.80
N GLY A 252 -8.35 8.54 -10.16
CA GLY A 252 -7.91 9.75 -10.82
C GLY A 252 -6.76 9.53 -11.81
N ASN A 253 -6.73 10.33 -12.87
CA ASN A 253 -5.64 10.34 -13.85
C ASN A 253 -4.53 11.36 -13.50
N GLN A 254 -4.59 12.02 -12.35
CA GLN A 254 -3.50 12.81 -11.80
C GLN A 254 -2.94 12.16 -10.54
N VAL A 255 -1.67 11.79 -10.57
CA VAL A 255 -0.94 11.20 -9.45
C VAL A 255 -0.10 12.28 -8.80
N VAL A 256 -0.46 12.65 -7.57
CA VAL A 256 0.31 13.62 -6.78
C VAL A 256 1.14 12.85 -5.78
N TYR A 257 2.45 12.88 -5.91
CA TYR A 257 3.37 12.10 -5.09
C TYR A 257 4.18 12.99 -4.14
N SER A 258 4.61 12.40 -3.03
CA SER A 258 5.51 13.03 -2.07
C SER A 258 6.89 12.39 -2.12
N GLY A 259 7.93 13.20 -1.99
CA GLY A 259 9.32 12.74 -1.98
C GLY A 259 9.91 12.53 -3.38
N TYR A 260 10.92 11.67 -3.47
CA TYR A 260 11.71 11.47 -4.69
C TYR A 260 11.06 10.52 -5.70
N TRP A 261 10.34 9.50 -5.22
CA TRP A 261 9.80 8.44 -6.07
C TRP A 261 8.38 8.76 -6.56
N PRO A 262 8.15 8.94 -7.88
CA PRO A 262 6.85 9.36 -8.40
C PRO A 262 5.82 8.22 -8.51
N PHE A 263 6.26 6.97 -8.65
CA PHE A 263 5.41 5.81 -8.91
C PHE A 263 4.89 5.17 -7.61
N VAL A 264 4.24 6.00 -6.77
CA VAL A 264 3.66 5.55 -5.50
C VAL A 264 2.52 4.56 -5.76
N GLY A 265 2.58 3.38 -5.14
CA GLY A 265 1.60 2.29 -5.30
C GLY A 265 2.01 1.20 -6.28
N SER A 266 3.05 1.43 -7.08
CA SER A 266 3.38 0.56 -8.21
C SER A 266 4.41 -0.51 -7.88
N GLY A 267 4.80 -0.63 -6.62
CA GLY A 267 5.77 -1.60 -6.13
C GLY A 267 7.22 -1.19 -6.40
N ASP A 268 8.08 -2.20 -6.52
CA ASP A 268 9.52 -2.02 -6.69
C ASP A 268 9.89 -1.78 -8.15
N LEU A 269 11.00 -1.07 -8.38
CA LEU A 269 11.56 -0.87 -9.71
C LEU A 269 12.14 -2.19 -10.23
N VAL A 270 11.60 -2.69 -11.34
CA VAL A 270 12.07 -3.90 -12.03
C VAL A 270 13.11 -3.52 -13.09
N GLY A 271 12.86 -2.44 -13.83
CA GLY A 271 13.78 -1.97 -14.86
C GLY A 271 13.50 -0.55 -15.30
N HIS A 272 14.54 0.15 -15.71
CA HIS A 272 14.45 1.51 -16.25
C HIS A 272 15.42 1.65 -17.41
N TRP A 273 14.95 2.23 -18.50
CA TRP A 273 15.82 2.70 -19.56
C TRP A 273 15.20 3.91 -20.25
N SER A 274 16.06 4.74 -20.81
CA SER A 274 15.66 5.84 -21.66
C SER A 274 16.67 6.02 -22.78
N PHE A 275 16.23 6.59 -23.89
CA PHE A 275 17.15 7.04 -24.92
C PHE A 275 16.63 8.32 -25.57
N ALA A 276 17.56 9.10 -26.10
CA ALA A 276 17.29 10.23 -26.96
C ALA A 276 17.81 9.91 -28.37
N GLN A 277 16.99 10.19 -29.39
CA GLN A 277 17.34 10.03 -30.81
C GLN A 277 17.08 11.35 -31.55
N ARG A 278 18.04 11.74 -32.38
CA ARG A 278 17.87 12.89 -33.29
C ARG A 278 16.92 12.51 -34.43
N LEU A 279 16.01 13.41 -34.78
CA LEU A 279 15.07 13.17 -35.87
C LEU A 279 15.76 13.47 -37.20
N MET A 280 16.20 12.41 -37.88
CA MET A 280 16.99 12.45 -39.10
C MET A 280 16.21 11.85 -40.26
N ARG A 281 16.38 12.37 -41.48
CA ARG A 281 15.90 11.74 -42.72
C ARG A 281 16.78 10.54 -43.08
N PRO A 282 16.22 9.48 -43.69
CA PRO A 282 16.98 8.33 -44.18
C PRO A 282 18.17 8.74 -45.05
N SER A 283 19.26 7.99 -44.93
CA SER A 283 20.42 8.20 -45.80
C SER A 283 20.10 7.67 -47.19
N SER A 284 20.22 8.51 -48.23
CA SER A 284 20.13 8.02 -49.60
C SER A 284 21.42 7.25 -49.96
N VAL A 285 21.31 5.95 -50.22
CA VAL A 285 22.45 5.10 -50.62
C VAL A 285 23.06 5.54 -51.96
N PHE A 286 22.29 6.26 -52.79
CA PHE A 286 22.63 6.57 -54.17
C PHE A 286 23.16 8.01 -54.41
N HIS A 287 23.29 8.86 -53.39
CA HIS A 287 23.77 10.25 -53.54
C HIS A 287 24.93 10.55 -52.57
N GLU A 288 25.71 11.60 -52.88
CA GLU A 288 26.85 12.06 -52.08
C GLU A 288 26.53 12.12 -50.58
N PRO A 289 27.50 11.82 -49.69
CA PRO A 289 27.28 11.82 -48.25
C PRO A 289 26.81 13.20 -47.79
N VAL A 290 25.50 13.33 -47.58
CA VAL A 290 24.89 14.52 -47.04
C VAL A 290 25.29 14.62 -45.57
N THR A 291 25.90 15.75 -45.17
CA THR A 291 26.24 16.04 -43.78
C THR A 291 25.03 15.82 -42.86
N GLU A 292 25.23 15.28 -41.66
CA GLU A 292 24.15 15.01 -40.70
C GLU A 292 23.23 16.22 -40.48
N ALA A 293 23.80 17.42 -40.37
CA ALA A 293 23.04 18.67 -40.18
C ALA A 293 21.99 18.96 -41.27
N ARG A 294 22.22 18.50 -42.52
CA ARG A 294 21.26 18.66 -43.63
C ARG A 294 20.21 17.55 -43.67
N ARG A 295 20.50 16.39 -43.05
CA ARG A 295 19.55 15.27 -42.93
C ARG A 295 18.59 15.46 -41.77
N GLU A 296 18.98 16.23 -40.75
CA GLU A 296 18.12 16.54 -39.60
C GLU A 296 16.88 17.32 -40.04
N PHE A 297 15.72 16.95 -39.50
CA PHE A 297 14.49 17.69 -39.76
C PHE A 297 14.58 19.11 -39.18
N ALA A 298 14.16 20.13 -39.94
CA ALA A 298 14.11 21.51 -39.45
C ALA A 298 13.05 21.71 -38.36
N SER A 299 11.92 21.00 -38.47
CA SER A 299 10.86 20.91 -37.47
C SER A 299 10.50 19.43 -37.25
N PRO A 300 10.14 19.01 -36.03
CA PRO A 300 9.72 17.63 -35.78
C PRO A 300 8.60 17.21 -36.76
N PRO A 301 8.69 16.03 -37.41
CA PRO A 301 7.69 15.59 -38.38
C PRO A 301 6.37 15.17 -37.72
N PHE A 302 6.38 14.92 -36.41
CA PHE A 302 5.22 14.55 -35.62
C PHE A 302 5.25 15.22 -34.23
N THR A 303 4.11 15.17 -33.55
CA THR A 303 3.96 15.63 -32.16
C THR A 303 4.07 14.45 -31.18
N ALA A 304 4.52 14.71 -29.96
CA ALA A 304 4.55 13.68 -28.90
C ALA A 304 3.17 13.03 -28.70
N GLN A 305 2.09 13.82 -28.80
CA GLN A 305 0.71 13.34 -28.71
C GLN A 305 0.38 12.26 -29.75
N GLN A 306 0.78 12.46 -31.02
CA GLN A 306 0.52 11.48 -32.07
C GLN A 306 1.22 10.14 -31.78
N LEU A 307 2.45 10.17 -31.25
CA LEU A 307 3.16 8.95 -30.90
C LEU A 307 2.52 8.26 -29.69
N VAL A 308 2.16 9.01 -28.63
CA VAL A 308 1.43 8.47 -27.47
C VAL A 308 0.11 7.84 -27.88
N ASP A 309 -0.67 8.52 -28.72
CA ASP A 309 -1.95 8.01 -29.22
C ASP A 309 -1.76 6.74 -30.04
N THR A 310 -0.73 6.70 -30.91
CA THR A 310 -0.36 5.50 -31.69
C THR A 310 -0.01 4.32 -30.78
N ILE A 311 0.82 4.54 -29.76
CA ILE A 311 1.17 3.49 -28.79
C ILE A 311 -0.09 3.02 -28.05
N ARG A 312 -0.94 3.94 -27.60
CA ARG A 312 -2.19 3.62 -26.91
C ARG A 312 -3.10 2.76 -27.78
N GLU A 313 -3.32 3.16 -29.02
CA GLU A 313 -4.17 2.46 -29.99
C GLU A 313 -3.59 1.11 -30.40
N SER A 314 -2.27 0.96 -30.43
CA SER A 314 -1.62 -0.32 -30.71
C SER A 314 -1.78 -1.37 -29.60
N LEU A 315 -1.95 -0.92 -28.35
CA LEU A 315 -2.01 -1.79 -27.17
C LEU A 315 -3.44 -2.10 -26.74
N ARG A 316 -4.39 -1.18 -26.95
CA ARG A 316 -5.81 -1.34 -26.57
C ARG A 316 -6.46 -2.64 -27.07
N PRO A 317 -6.25 -3.09 -28.33
CA PRO A 317 -6.88 -4.32 -28.83
C PRO A 317 -6.56 -5.55 -27.97
N PHE A 318 -5.33 -5.64 -27.44
CA PHE A 318 -4.89 -6.78 -26.63
C PHE A 318 -5.61 -6.89 -25.28
N ALA A 319 -6.22 -5.81 -24.79
CA ALA A 319 -7.00 -5.85 -23.56
C ALA A 319 -8.37 -6.53 -23.74
N SER A 320 -8.97 -6.40 -24.92
CA SER A 320 -10.33 -6.87 -25.23
C SER A 320 -10.41 -8.13 -26.07
N GLU A 321 -9.27 -8.72 -26.45
CA GLU A 321 -9.24 -9.79 -27.44
C GLU A 321 -9.84 -11.11 -26.94
N ALA A 322 -10.64 -11.77 -27.79
CA ALA A 322 -11.32 -13.01 -27.41
C ALA A 322 -10.36 -14.21 -27.38
N GLU A 323 -9.38 -14.24 -28.29
CA GLU A 323 -8.40 -15.32 -28.40
C GLU A 323 -7.37 -15.23 -27.26
N PRO A 324 -7.20 -16.29 -26.44
CA PRO A 324 -6.29 -16.26 -25.30
C PRO A 324 -4.84 -15.92 -25.65
N GLU A 325 -4.34 -16.38 -26.80
CA GLU A 325 -2.95 -16.16 -27.24
C GLU A 325 -2.70 -14.72 -27.73
N ARG A 326 -3.76 -14.04 -28.19
CA ARG A 326 -3.68 -12.64 -28.62
C ARG A 326 -4.02 -11.67 -27.51
N ARG A 327 -4.60 -12.14 -26.41
CA ARG A 327 -5.00 -11.30 -25.28
C ARG A 327 -3.86 -11.15 -24.28
N LEU A 328 -3.69 -9.93 -23.77
CA LEU A 328 -3.01 -9.67 -22.51
C LEU A 328 -4.08 -9.53 -21.42
N PRO A 329 -4.30 -10.56 -20.57
CA PRO A 329 -5.39 -10.55 -19.60
C PRO A 329 -5.27 -9.36 -18.65
N ALA A 330 -6.37 -8.63 -18.46
CA ALA A 330 -6.46 -7.49 -17.55
C ALA A 330 -5.42 -6.39 -17.81
N LEU A 331 -5.01 -6.21 -19.07
CA LEU A 331 -4.25 -5.04 -19.51
C LEU A 331 -5.15 -3.78 -19.44
N THR A 332 -4.70 -2.76 -18.75
CA THR A 332 -5.25 -1.41 -18.82
C THR A 332 -4.20 -0.46 -19.38
N VAL A 333 -4.65 0.48 -20.22
CA VAL A 333 -3.79 1.49 -20.84
C VAL A 333 -4.43 2.85 -20.61
N GLU A 334 -3.83 3.64 -19.73
CA GLU A 334 -4.39 4.89 -19.24
C GLU A 334 -3.35 6.01 -19.27
N ASP A 335 -3.80 7.23 -19.59
CA ASP A 335 -2.97 8.42 -19.48
C ASP A 335 -2.96 8.93 -18.05
N ARG A 336 -1.77 9.16 -17.48
CA ARG A 336 -1.65 9.77 -16.16
C ARG A 336 -0.63 10.88 -16.13
N VAL A 337 -0.92 11.93 -15.36
CA VAL A 337 0.02 13.02 -15.08
C VAL A 337 0.56 12.86 -13.68
N PHE A 338 1.88 12.82 -13.56
CA PHE A 338 2.60 12.78 -12.30
C PHE A 338 3.09 14.18 -11.93
N VAL A 339 2.78 14.63 -10.72
CA VAL A 339 3.13 15.96 -10.21
C VAL A 339 3.64 15.83 -8.78
N ALA A 340 4.75 16.50 -8.46
CA ALA A 340 5.22 16.58 -7.08
C ALA A 340 4.23 17.39 -6.22
N GLY A 341 3.88 16.88 -5.04
CA GLY A 341 2.93 17.51 -4.14
C GLY A 341 3.32 18.89 -3.63
N THR A 342 4.60 19.25 -3.69
CA THR A 342 5.14 20.57 -3.34
C THR A 342 5.02 21.60 -4.47
N GLU A 343 4.85 21.15 -5.71
CA GLU A 343 4.84 21.99 -6.91
C GLU A 343 3.44 22.07 -7.57
N ILE A 344 2.43 21.47 -6.94
CA ILE A 344 1.06 21.50 -7.44
C ILE A 344 0.45 22.89 -7.29
N SER A 345 -0.35 23.33 -8.27
CA SER A 345 -1.06 24.60 -8.22
C SER A 345 -2.57 24.44 -8.00
N HIS A 346 -3.14 23.30 -8.41
CA HIS A 346 -4.54 22.94 -8.19
C HIS A 346 -4.64 21.45 -7.88
N LEU A 347 -5.36 21.10 -6.82
CA LEU A 347 -5.63 19.71 -6.45
C LEU A 347 -6.84 19.21 -7.22
N VAL A 348 -6.59 18.58 -8.36
CA VAL A 348 -7.64 17.97 -9.18
C VAL A 348 -7.34 16.48 -9.35
N PRO A 349 -8.22 15.57 -8.88
CA PRO A 349 -8.01 14.14 -9.10
C PRO A 349 -8.01 13.76 -10.58
N HIS A 350 -8.74 14.55 -11.40
CA HIS A 350 -8.86 14.34 -12.83
C HIS A 350 -8.37 15.57 -13.61
N THR A 351 -7.33 15.37 -14.39
CA THR A 351 -6.85 16.30 -15.41
C THR A 351 -7.72 16.14 -16.67
N PRO A 352 -8.37 17.22 -17.15
CA PRO A 352 -9.19 17.16 -18.36
C PRO A 352 -8.34 16.89 -19.61
N PRO A 353 -8.92 16.32 -20.69
CA PRO A 353 -8.20 15.92 -21.90
C PRO A 353 -7.37 17.05 -22.53
N ASP A 354 -7.90 18.28 -22.56
CA ASP A 354 -7.20 19.43 -23.13
C ASP A 354 -5.91 19.75 -22.38
N ARG A 355 -5.97 19.69 -21.03
CA ARG A 355 -4.80 19.90 -20.17
C ARG A 355 -3.82 18.73 -20.26
N MET A 356 -4.32 17.50 -20.39
CA MET A 356 -3.50 16.32 -20.65
C MET A 356 -2.70 16.49 -21.94
N ALA A 357 -3.36 16.85 -23.05
CA ALA A 357 -2.71 17.09 -24.34
C ALA A 357 -1.69 18.24 -24.29
N GLN A 358 -1.95 19.27 -23.48
CA GLN A 358 -0.96 20.34 -23.23
C GLN A 358 0.29 19.82 -22.51
N VAL A 359 0.13 19.00 -21.47
CA VAL A 359 1.27 18.40 -20.75
C VAL A 359 2.08 17.47 -21.66
N VAL A 360 1.42 16.69 -22.52
CA VAL A 360 2.09 15.82 -23.50
C VAL A 360 2.87 16.63 -24.54
N ARG A 361 2.27 17.69 -25.09
CA ARG A 361 2.91 18.54 -26.12
C ARG A 361 4.04 19.38 -25.55
N TYR A 362 3.85 19.89 -24.34
CA TYR A 362 4.79 20.76 -23.65
C TYR A 362 5.10 20.17 -22.28
N PRO A 363 5.98 19.15 -22.20
CA PRO A 363 6.39 18.62 -20.91
C PRO A 363 7.08 19.73 -20.14
N THR A 364 6.36 20.30 -19.19
CA THR A 364 6.76 21.43 -18.36
C THR A 364 7.05 20.89 -16.97
N ASN A 365 8.17 21.29 -16.37
CA ASN A 365 8.43 20.97 -14.97
C ASN A 365 7.40 21.74 -14.11
N PRO A 366 6.63 21.10 -13.21
CA PRO A 366 6.77 19.76 -12.61
C PRO A 366 5.98 18.60 -13.23
N ALA A 367 5.03 18.85 -14.15
CA ALA A 367 4.05 17.85 -14.55
C ALA A 367 4.56 16.96 -15.69
N ARG A 368 4.60 15.64 -15.48
CA ARG A 368 5.01 14.68 -16.50
C ARG A 368 3.89 13.73 -16.85
N HIS A 369 3.61 13.60 -18.14
CA HIS A 369 2.71 12.57 -18.66
C HIS A 369 3.43 11.24 -18.76
N TYR A 370 2.77 10.17 -18.31
CA TYR A 370 3.13 8.80 -18.60
C TYR A 370 1.90 8.08 -19.12
N LEU A 371 2.08 7.31 -20.20
CA LEU A 371 1.12 6.29 -20.61
C LEU A 371 1.37 5.06 -19.74
N VAL A 372 0.39 4.73 -18.90
CA VAL A 372 0.46 3.64 -17.92
C VAL A 372 -0.11 2.38 -18.54
N CYS A 373 0.75 1.41 -18.83
CA CYS A 373 0.37 0.08 -19.29
C CYS A 373 0.46 -0.88 -18.11
N GLN A 374 -0.69 -1.27 -17.55
CA GLN A 374 -0.76 -2.05 -16.33
C GLN A 374 -1.42 -3.40 -16.59
N VAL A 375 -0.84 -4.47 -16.05
CA VAL A 375 -1.41 -5.82 -16.06
C VAL A 375 -1.64 -6.26 -14.62
N VAL A 376 -2.90 -6.50 -14.27
CA VAL A 376 -3.29 -7.08 -12.98
C VAL A 376 -3.45 -8.59 -13.15
N SER A 377 -2.65 -9.36 -12.45
CA SER A 377 -2.67 -10.82 -12.51
C SER A 377 -2.79 -11.42 -11.10
N TRP A 378 -2.99 -12.75 -11.03
CA TRP A 378 -3.14 -13.47 -9.76
C TRP A 378 -4.25 -12.89 -8.86
N ASP A 379 -5.38 -12.48 -9.46
CA ASP A 379 -6.52 -11.90 -8.76
C ASP A 379 -6.14 -10.70 -7.86
N GLY A 380 -5.36 -9.78 -8.42
CA GLY A 380 -4.91 -8.55 -7.74
C GLY A 380 -3.62 -8.70 -6.94
N GLU A 381 -3.14 -9.92 -6.71
CA GLU A 381 -1.92 -10.16 -5.95
C GLU A 381 -0.66 -9.69 -6.69
N LEU A 382 -0.66 -9.67 -8.02
CA LEU A 382 0.50 -9.28 -8.79
C LEU A 382 0.11 -8.16 -9.76
N VAL A 383 0.79 -7.02 -9.67
CA VAL A 383 0.60 -5.93 -10.61
C VAL A 383 1.91 -5.60 -11.29
N THR A 384 1.93 -5.73 -12.61
CA THR A 384 3.04 -5.25 -13.44
C THR A 384 2.63 -3.95 -14.09
N THR A 385 3.46 -2.91 -13.98
CA THR A 385 3.18 -1.62 -14.62
C THR A 385 4.38 -1.16 -15.42
N VAL A 386 4.14 -0.81 -16.68
CA VAL A 386 5.13 -0.20 -17.57
C VAL A 386 4.66 1.22 -17.87
N TYR A 387 5.43 2.19 -17.41
CA TYR A 387 5.26 3.60 -17.67
C TYR A 387 6.02 3.97 -18.92
N VAL A 388 5.32 4.52 -19.92
CA VAL A 388 5.92 5.02 -21.16
C VAL A 388 5.83 6.54 -21.16
N HIS A 389 6.99 7.20 -21.18
CA HIS A 389 7.08 8.65 -21.34
C HIS A 389 7.68 8.99 -22.69
N VAL A 390 7.01 9.89 -23.40
CA VAL A 390 7.41 10.39 -24.70
C VAL A 390 7.54 11.90 -24.61
N ALA A 391 8.69 12.43 -25.01
CA ALA A 391 8.89 13.86 -25.18
C ALA A 391 9.56 14.14 -26.53
N VAL A 392 9.11 15.20 -27.20
CA VAL A 392 9.73 15.68 -28.43
C VAL A 392 10.21 17.10 -28.16
N GLN A 393 11.53 17.27 -28.01
CA GLN A 393 12.15 18.54 -27.65
C GLN A 393 13.48 18.70 -28.38
N GLY A 394 13.79 19.93 -28.83
CA GLY A 394 15.06 20.21 -29.50
C GLY A 394 15.30 19.40 -30.78
N ARG A 395 14.23 19.00 -31.49
CA ARG A 395 14.28 18.11 -32.68
C ARG A 395 14.79 16.70 -32.37
N MET A 396 14.73 16.30 -31.10
CA MET A 396 15.01 14.96 -30.64
C MET A 396 13.73 14.32 -30.10
N LEU A 397 13.62 13.01 -30.29
CA LEU A 397 12.69 12.15 -29.58
C LEU A 397 13.38 11.64 -28.32
N PHE A 398 12.74 11.81 -27.17
CA PHE A 398 13.07 11.15 -25.92
C PHE A 398 12.00 10.12 -25.60
N LEU A 399 12.41 8.86 -25.42
CA LEU A 399 11.56 7.77 -24.98
C LEU A 399 12.13 7.19 -23.69
N GLU A 400 11.30 7.14 -22.65
CA GLU A 400 11.62 6.54 -21.35
C GLU A 400 10.61 5.47 -21.01
N LEU A 401 11.10 4.29 -20.62
CA LEU A 401 10.29 3.22 -20.07
C LEU A 401 10.75 2.91 -18.64
N VAL A 402 9.82 3.02 -17.70
CA VAL A 402 10.00 2.58 -16.31
C VAL A 402 9.09 1.38 -16.08
N SER A 403 9.63 0.26 -15.64
CA SER A 403 8.88 -0.96 -15.35
C SER A 403 8.93 -1.23 -13.86
N THR A 404 7.77 -1.38 -13.24
CA THR A 404 7.61 -1.66 -11.82
C THR A 404 6.77 -2.91 -11.60
N GLY A 405 7.04 -3.59 -10.49
CA GLY A 405 6.39 -4.83 -10.09
C GLY A 405 5.92 -4.73 -8.65
N LEU A 406 4.63 -4.93 -8.44
CA LEU A 406 4.03 -4.96 -7.12
C LEU A 406 3.85 -6.41 -6.69
N PRO A 407 4.65 -6.90 -5.71
CA PRO A 407 4.61 -8.29 -5.30
C PRO A 407 3.31 -8.60 -4.51
N PRO A 408 3.02 -9.89 -4.28
CA PRO A 408 1.88 -10.34 -3.48
C PRO A 408 1.74 -9.67 -2.11
N CYS A 409 0.54 -9.76 -1.55
CA CYS A 409 0.29 -9.32 -0.18
C CYS A 409 1.12 -10.16 0.80
N ASP A 410 1.46 -9.58 1.95
CA ASP A 410 2.20 -10.25 3.03
C ASP A 410 1.56 -11.61 3.37
N GLU A 411 2.38 -12.65 3.48
CA GLU A 411 1.93 -14.02 3.74
C GLU A 411 1.10 -14.13 5.02
N ARG A 412 1.36 -13.27 6.01
CA ARG A 412 0.57 -13.19 7.25
C ARG A 412 -0.90 -12.90 6.99
N TYR A 413 -1.23 -12.21 5.90
CA TYR A 413 -2.58 -11.79 5.56
C TYR A 413 -3.38 -12.87 4.84
N ARG A 414 -2.70 -13.89 4.32
CA ARG A 414 -3.29 -15.01 3.58
C ARG A 414 -3.86 -16.10 4.48
N VAL A 415 -3.90 -15.87 5.80
CA VAL A 415 -4.48 -16.80 6.78
C VAL A 415 -5.93 -17.19 6.43
N VAL A 416 -6.66 -16.31 5.74
CA VAL A 416 -8.04 -16.55 5.28
C VAL A 416 -8.14 -17.63 4.20
N ASP A 417 -7.03 -17.93 3.51
CA ASP A 417 -6.94 -18.92 2.45
C ASP A 417 -6.17 -20.19 2.89
N GLN A 418 -5.52 -20.16 4.06
CA GLN A 418 -4.76 -21.29 4.58
C GLN A 418 -5.64 -22.35 5.25
N VAL A 419 -5.29 -23.62 5.09
CA VAL A 419 -5.96 -24.74 5.76
C VAL A 419 -5.87 -24.58 7.27
N GLY A 420 -7.04 -24.58 7.93
CA GLY A 420 -7.15 -24.37 9.37
C GLY A 420 -6.96 -22.91 9.80
N GLY A 421 -6.74 -21.97 8.88
CA GLY A 421 -6.71 -20.53 9.13
C GLY A 421 -8.08 -19.95 9.51
N THR A 422 -9.15 -20.64 9.11
CA THR A 422 -10.53 -20.44 9.58
C THR A 422 -11.11 -21.74 10.14
N GLY A 423 -12.20 -21.66 10.92
CA GLY A 423 -12.84 -22.82 11.56
C GLY A 423 -12.44 -23.06 13.02
N PRO A 424 -12.89 -24.18 13.65
CA PRO A 424 -12.80 -24.40 15.10
C PRO A 424 -11.37 -24.33 15.67
N ALA A 425 -10.39 -24.88 14.93
CA ALA A 425 -8.98 -24.82 15.31
C ALA A 425 -8.43 -23.39 15.33
N ALA A 426 -8.92 -22.51 14.44
CA ALA A 426 -8.54 -21.11 14.40
C ALA A 426 -9.12 -20.33 15.59
N TYR A 427 -10.37 -20.61 15.99
CA TYR A 427 -10.95 -20.06 17.23
C TYR A 427 -10.16 -20.49 18.46
N GLY A 428 -9.79 -21.78 18.56
CA GLY A 428 -8.96 -22.28 19.65
C GLY A 428 -7.59 -21.58 19.72
N ARG A 429 -6.94 -21.38 18.57
CA ARG A 429 -5.67 -20.62 18.48
C ARG A 429 -5.86 -19.15 18.87
N ALA A 430 -6.89 -18.48 18.36
CA ALA A 430 -7.17 -17.08 18.69
C ALA A 430 -7.49 -16.88 20.18
N ALA A 431 -8.16 -17.84 20.82
CA ALA A 431 -8.42 -17.83 22.26
C ALA A 431 -7.15 -18.03 23.08
N LEU A 432 -6.30 -18.98 22.68
CA LEU A 432 -5.00 -19.21 23.31
C LEU A 432 -4.08 -17.98 23.15
N ASP A 433 -4.01 -17.42 21.94
CA ASP A 433 -3.23 -16.21 21.67
C ASP A 433 -3.77 -15.02 22.48
N ALA A 434 -5.09 -14.87 22.63
CA ALA A 434 -5.68 -13.86 23.51
C ALA A 434 -5.20 -14.02 24.95
N ILE A 435 -5.29 -15.22 25.52
CA ILE A 435 -4.87 -15.49 26.91
C ILE A 435 -3.38 -15.21 27.09
N LEU A 436 -2.54 -15.63 26.14
CA LEU A 436 -1.09 -15.42 26.22
C LEU A 436 -0.71 -13.94 26.03
N GLU A 437 -1.50 -13.15 25.30
CA GLU A 437 -1.22 -11.74 25.00
C GLU A 437 -1.91 -10.74 25.94
N THR A 438 -2.89 -11.19 26.74
CA THR A 438 -3.59 -10.35 27.73
C THR A 438 -2.64 -9.57 28.63
N PRO A 439 -1.59 -10.15 29.26
CA PRO A 439 -0.71 -9.37 30.13
C PRO A 439 -0.02 -8.20 29.43
N ARG A 440 0.40 -8.41 28.18
CA ARG A 440 1.05 -7.36 27.37
C ARG A 440 0.05 -6.32 26.91
N THR A 441 -1.16 -6.76 26.55
CA THR A 441 -2.24 -5.87 26.11
C THR A 441 -2.72 -4.99 27.26
N ALA A 442 -2.89 -5.55 28.46
CA ALA A 442 -3.26 -4.82 29.67
C ALA A 442 -2.19 -3.78 30.04
N ALA A 443 -0.90 -4.16 30.00
CA ALA A 443 0.20 -3.22 30.27
C ALA A 443 0.29 -2.08 29.24
N GLY A 444 -0.05 -2.34 27.97
CA GLY A 444 -0.04 -1.35 26.89
C GLY A 444 -1.33 -0.55 26.70
N ALA A 445 -2.43 -0.92 27.37
CA ALA A 445 -3.77 -0.42 27.06
C ALA A 445 -3.87 1.11 27.16
N LEU A 446 -3.37 1.71 28.24
CA LEU A 446 -3.37 3.16 28.41
C LEU A 446 -2.54 3.87 27.34
N GLY A 447 -1.35 3.35 27.03
CA GLY A 447 -0.47 3.91 26.00
C GLY A 447 -1.09 3.85 24.61
N ASN A 448 -1.76 2.74 24.28
CA ASN A 448 -2.49 2.57 23.02
C ASN A 448 -3.68 3.52 22.91
N LEU A 449 -4.43 3.72 24.00
CA LEU A 449 -5.56 4.65 24.06
C LEU A 449 -5.11 6.09 23.82
N VAL A 450 -4.07 6.54 24.52
CA VAL A 450 -3.48 7.87 24.34
C VAL A 450 -2.95 8.04 22.92
N ARG A 451 -2.21 7.05 22.40
CA ARG A 451 -1.67 7.11 21.04
C ARG A 451 -2.76 7.17 19.97
N THR A 452 -3.84 6.39 20.12
CA THR A 452 -4.98 6.42 19.19
C THR A 452 -5.70 7.77 19.27
N GLY A 453 -5.87 8.33 20.46
CA GLY A 453 -6.41 9.67 20.66
C GLY A 453 -5.57 10.75 19.99
N LEU A 454 -4.23 10.68 20.12
CA LEU A 454 -3.30 11.59 19.46
C LEU A 454 -3.35 11.46 17.93
N ASP A 455 -3.41 10.23 17.39
CA ASP A 455 -3.50 10.01 15.94
C ASP A 455 -4.81 10.58 15.36
N VAL A 456 -5.94 10.42 16.06
CA VAL A 456 -7.24 11.00 15.67
C VAL A 456 -7.21 12.52 15.79
N LEU A 457 -6.69 13.06 16.91
CA LEU A 457 -6.60 14.50 17.13
C LEU A 457 -5.70 15.17 16.09
N ALA A 458 -4.51 14.61 15.84
CA ALA A 458 -3.61 15.07 14.80
C ALA A 458 -4.29 15.03 13.42
N GLY A 459 -5.06 13.98 13.14
CA GLY A 459 -5.90 13.87 11.96
C GLY A 459 -6.97 14.96 11.85
N THR A 460 -7.69 15.25 12.94
CA THR A 460 -8.71 16.31 12.97
C THR A 460 -8.11 17.71 12.84
N ILE A 461 -6.94 17.98 13.43
CA ILE A 461 -6.26 19.27 13.31
C ILE A 461 -5.68 19.43 11.89
N ALA A 462 -5.06 18.39 11.35
CA ALA A 462 -4.55 18.39 9.98
C ALA A 462 -5.68 18.49 8.95
N GLY A 463 -6.80 17.82 9.22
CA GLY A 463 -8.03 17.77 8.42
C GLY A 463 -9.06 18.84 8.74
N ALA A 464 -8.79 19.78 9.67
CA ALA A 464 -9.61 20.95 9.94
C ALA A 464 -9.48 21.93 8.76
N GLY A 465 -10.16 21.57 7.67
CA GLY A 465 -10.24 22.34 6.45
C GLY A 465 -10.64 21.45 5.28
N SER A 466 -11.83 21.70 4.73
CA SER A 466 -12.31 21.05 3.52
C SER A 466 -11.31 21.27 2.35
N PRO A 467 -10.92 20.21 1.61
CA PRO A 467 -9.95 20.30 0.50
C PRO A 467 -10.52 20.94 -0.77
N ALA A 468 -11.85 20.91 -0.95
CA ALA A 468 -12.48 21.07 -2.25
C ALA A 468 -12.45 22.50 -2.83
N ASP A 469 -12.08 23.51 -2.03
CA ASP A 469 -12.18 24.92 -2.46
C ASP A 469 -11.05 25.83 -1.93
N ARG A 470 -9.94 25.25 -1.47
CA ARG A 470 -8.83 26.03 -0.91
C ARG A 470 -7.65 26.15 -1.86
N ALA A 471 -7.27 27.40 -2.10
CA ALA A 471 -6.02 27.77 -2.75
C ALA A 471 -4.85 26.96 -2.16
N VAL A 472 -4.10 26.30 -3.05
CA VAL A 472 -2.94 25.50 -2.67
C VAL A 472 -1.95 26.38 -1.91
N THR A 473 -1.56 25.95 -0.71
CA THR A 473 -0.54 26.66 0.07
C THR A 473 0.82 26.31 -0.50
N ARG A 474 1.53 27.30 -1.04
CA ARG A 474 2.85 27.10 -1.65
C ARG A 474 3.82 26.48 -0.63
N GLY A 475 4.50 25.40 -1.03
CA GLY A 475 5.46 24.69 -0.20
C GLY A 475 4.86 23.66 0.77
N TYR A 476 3.53 23.57 0.88
CA TYR A 476 2.90 22.42 1.54
C TYR A 476 2.88 21.23 0.58
N ASP A 477 3.24 20.06 1.09
CA ASP A 477 3.25 18.84 0.30
C ASP A 477 1.89 18.12 0.38
N TYR A 478 1.16 18.17 -0.73
CA TYR A 478 -0.14 17.52 -0.91
C TYR A 478 -0.04 16.10 -1.48
N GLY A 479 1.16 15.60 -1.71
CA GLY A 479 1.38 14.32 -2.37
C GLY A 479 1.15 13.12 -1.47
N ALA A 480 0.73 12.02 -2.07
CA ALA A 480 0.62 10.73 -1.42
C ALA A 480 2.01 10.27 -0.94
N ARG A 481 2.12 9.95 0.35
CA ARG A 481 3.38 9.45 0.96
C ARG A 481 3.49 7.94 0.92
N VAL A 482 2.36 7.25 0.98
CA VAL A 482 2.28 5.80 1.06
C VAL A 482 1.11 5.32 0.23
N SER A 483 1.25 4.14 -0.38
CA SER A 483 0.13 3.37 -0.90
C SER A 483 -0.18 2.23 0.07
N VAL A 484 -1.47 2.01 0.33
CA VAL A 484 -1.91 0.89 1.19
C VAL A 484 -1.47 -0.46 0.60
N ARG A 485 -1.42 -0.58 -0.73
CA ARG A 485 -0.98 -1.83 -1.38
C ARG A 485 0.52 -2.07 -1.25
N ASP A 486 1.33 -1.01 -1.28
CA ASP A 486 2.77 -1.08 -1.02
C ASP A 486 3.05 -1.42 0.46
N LEU A 487 2.27 -0.87 1.39
CA LEU A 487 2.41 -1.16 2.83
C LEU A 487 2.09 -2.61 3.18
N GLY A 488 1.16 -3.22 2.43
CA GLY A 488 0.73 -4.60 2.66
C GLY A 488 1.47 -5.65 1.83
N ARG A 489 2.55 -5.29 1.14
CA ARG A 489 3.30 -6.19 0.26
C ARG A 489 4.22 -7.13 1.04
N SER A 490 4.52 -8.30 0.47
CA SER A 490 5.55 -9.18 1.02
C SER A 490 6.95 -8.60 0.79
N VAL A 491 7.86 -8.82 1.75
CA VAL A 491 9.29 -8.45 1.63
C VAL A 491 10.06 -9.50 0.81
N GLU A 492 9.58 -10.74 0.79
CA GLU A 492 10.15 -11.84 0.02
C GLU A 492 9.12 -12.34 -1.00
N GLU A 493 9.56 -12.62 -2.21
CA GLU A 493 8.74 -13.25 -3.25
C GLU A 493 8.57 -14.74 -2.94
N ARG A 494 7.33 -15.22 -2.86
CA ARG A 494 7.03 -16.59 -2.42
C ARG A 494 7.36 -17.63 -3.47
N HIS A 495 7.14 -17.30 -4.74
CA HIS A 495 7.35 -18.22 -5.85
C HIS A 495 8.17 -17.56 -6.94
N HIS A 496 9.17 -18.27 -7.44
CA HIS A 496 9.94 -17.85 -8.61
C HIS A 496 9.04 -17.56 -9.84
N LEU A 497 7.90 -18.25 -9.96
CA LEU A 497 6.92 -18.01 -11.02
C LEU A 497 6.29 -16.60 -10.97
N GLN A 498 6.19 -15.99 -9.79
CA GLN A 498 5.63 -14.64 -9.65
C GLN A 498 6.60 -13.60 -10.21
N ALA A 499 7.89 -13.75 -9.91
CA ALA A 499 8.95 -12.94 -10.50
C ALA A 499 9.00 -13.09 -12.02
N GLN A 500 8.97 -14.35 -12.50
CA GLN A 500 8.95 -14.66 -13.92
C GLN A 500 7.72 -14.10 -14.64
N ASP A 501 6.56 -14.06 -13.99
CA ASP A 501 5.35 -13.46 -14.56
C ASP A 501 5.48 -11.93 -14.69
N ILE A 502 6.06 -11.24 -13.70
CA ILE A 502 6.37 -9.81 -13.81
C ILE A 502 7.29 -9.58 -15.01
N ASP A 503 8.41 -10.31 -15.08
CA ASP A 503 9.38 -10.19 -16.16
C ASP A 503 8.75 -10.46 -17.53
N LYS A 504 7.91 -11.50 -17.62
CA LYS A 504 7.18 -11.84 -18.85
C LYS A 504 6.30 -10.68 -19.32
N TYR A 505 5.49 -10.09 -18.43
CA TYR A 505 4.61 -8.98 -18.82
C TYR A 505 5.40 -7.71 -19.17
N VAL A 506 6.49 -7.42 -18.45
CA VAL A 506 7.41 -6.32 -18.79
C VAL A 506 7.96 -6.53 -20.20
N GLN A 507 8.50 -7.71 -20.51
CA GLN A 507 9.07 -8.00 -21.82
C GLN A 507 8.03 -7.93 -22.95
N LEU A 508 6.83 -8.44 -22.74
CA LEU A 508 5.75 -8.38 -23.73
C LEU A 508 5.35 -6.94 -24.05
N ILE A 509 5.13 -6.12 -23.03
CA ILE A 509 4.74 -4.72 -23.21
C ILE A 509 5.89 -3.91 -23.83
N GLN A 510 7.10 -4.03 -23.30
CA GLN A 510 8.27 -3.31 -23.82
C GLN A 510 8.50 -3.62 -25.30
N ARG A 511 8.52 -4.91 -25.68
CA ARG A 511 8.69 -5.32 -27.08
C ARG A 511 7.62 -4.73 -27.98
N ARG A 512 6.36 -4.70 -27.52
CA ARG A 512 5.26 -4.16 -28.31
C ARG A 512 5.35 -2.64 -28.47
N VAL A 513 5.65 -1.91 -27.39
CA VAL A 513 5.86 -0.46 -27.43
C VAL A 513 7.00 -0.12 -28.39
N MET A 514 8.13 -0.82 -28.30
CA MET A 514 9.28 -0.56 -29.15
C MET A 514 8.99 -0.84 -30.63
N ALA A 515 8.32 -1.95 -30.95
CA ALA A 515 7.90 -2.25 -32.32
C ALA A 515 6.97 -1.17 -32.87
N THR A 516 5.99 -0.73 -32.08
CA THR A 516 5.07 0.34 -32.51
C THR A 516 5.78 1.67 -32.71
N VAL A 517 6.75 2.03 -31.86
CA VAL A 517 7.54 3.25 -32.05
C VAL A 517 8.38 3.15 -33.32
N LEU A 518 9.00 2.00 -33.61
CA LEU A 518 9.76 1.77 -34.84
C LEU A 518 8.89 1.94 -36.09
N ASP A 519 7.75 1.23 -36.14
CA ASP A 519 6.82 1.30 -37.28
C ASP A 519 6.30 2.72 -37.49
N PHE A 520 6.03 3.45 -36.40
CA PHE A 520 5.61 4.85 -36.46
C PHE A 520 6.70 5.76 -37.01
N LEU A 521 7.94 5.63 -36.53
CA LEU A 521 9.06 6.45 -36.99
C LEU A 521 9.37 6.20 -38.47
N ASP A 522 9.35 4.94 -38.91
CA ASP A 522 9.55 4.57 -40.31
C ASP A 522 8.43 5.13 -41.20
N GLY A 523 7.16 5.04 -40.75
CA GLY A 523 6.01 5.63 -41.43
C GLY A 523 6.06 7.17 -41.53
N GLN A 524 6.79 7.85 -40.65
CA GLN A 524 7.06 9.29 -40.71
C GLN A 524 8.34 9.65 -41.48
N GLY A 525 9.03 8.65 -42.06
CA GLY A 525 10.27 8.85 -42.82
C GLY A 525 11.44 9.32 -41.95
N VAL A 526 11.53 8.83 -40.71
CA VAL A 526 12.68 9.05 -39.80
C VAL A 526 13.65 7.87 -39.93
N ASP A 527 14.95 8.14 -39.92
CA ASP A 527 15.99 7.10 -39.89
C ASP A 527 15.95 6.33 -38.56
N THR A 528 15.55 5.06 -38.61
CA THR A 528 15.39 4.17 -37.45
C THR A 528 16.63 3.31 -37.18
N THR A 529 17.72 3.46 -37.94
CA THR A 529 18.93 2.62 -37.81
C THR A 529 19.49 2.65 -36.39
N GLU A 530 19.70 3.86 -35.84
CA GLU A 530 20.18 4.06 -34.46
C GLU A 530 19.20 3.48 -33.42
N PHE A 531 17.90 3.64 -33.65
CA PHE A 531 16.88 3.09 -32.75
C PHE A 531 16.95 1.57 -32.72
N SER A 532 16.99 0.92 -33.89
CA SER A 532 16.97 -0.54 -34.01
C SER A 532 18.18 -1.18 -33.31
N GLU A 533 19.37 -0.60 -33.49
CA GLU A 533 20.60 -1.07 -32.82
C GLU A 533 20.50 -0.93 -31.30
N ARG A 534 20.05 0.22 -30.80
CA ARG A 534 19.85 0.44 -29.36
C ARG A 534 18.75 -0.44 -28.79
N ALA A 535 17.69 -0.67 -29.56
CA ALA A 535 16.56 -1.50 -29.16
C ALA A 535 16.99 -2.94 -28.89
N VAL A 536 17.79 -3.52 -29.79
CA VAL A 536 18.37 -4.85 -29.61
C VAL A 536 19.23 -4.92 -28.35
N ASN A 537 20.08 -3.91 -28.11
CA ASN A 537 20.92 -3.88 -26.92
C ASN A 537 20.11 -3.79 -25.61
N ILE A 538 19.05 -2.97 -25.58
CA ILE A 538 18.18 -2.82 -24.41
C ILE A 538 17.41 -4.11 -24.13
N LEU A 539 16.84 -4.73 -25.17
CA LEU A 539 16.09 -5.99 -25.04
C LEU A 539 16.99 -7.14 -24.57
N ASN A 540 18.26 -7.14 -24.98
CA ASN A 540 19.24 -8.15 -24.55
C ASN A 540 19.79 -7.88 -23.14
N ALA A 541 19.97 -6.61 -22.75
CA ALA A 541 20.43 -6.24 -21.41
C ALA A 541 19.42 -6.62 -20.31
N GLY A 542 18.12 -6.57 -20.62
CA GLY A 542 17.05 -7.04 -19.73
C GLY A 542 17.06 -8.55 -19.48
N ALA A 543 17.71 -9.35 -20.33
CA ALA A 543 17.79 -10.80 -20.17
C ALA A 543 18.90 -11.27 -19.19
N ILE A 544 19.80 -10.39 -18.75
CA ILE A 544 21.02 -10.76 -17.99
C ILE A 544 20.88 -10.54 -16.46
N HIS A 545 19.80 -9.92 -15.97
CA HIS A 545 19.67 -9.55 -14.54
C HIS A 545 19.11 -10.64 -13.60
N THR A 546 19.04 -11.91 -14.03
CA THR A 546 18.60 -13.04 -13.20
C THR A 546 19.72 -13.63 -12.32
N GLY A 547 20.50 -12.77 -11.67
CA GLY A 547 21.57 -13.16 -10.74
C GLY A 547 21.53 -12.32 -9.48
N THR A 548 21.17 -12.94 -8.36
CA THR A 548 21.14 -12.36 -7.01
C THR A 548 22.45 -11.65 -6.68
N GLY A 549 22.45 -10.32 -6.73
CA GLY A 549 23.61 -9.50 -6.40
C GLY A 549 23.26 -8.03 -6.33
N ASN A 550 23.56 -7.39 -5.19
CA ASN A 550 23.37 -5.97 -4.89
C ASN A 550 23.55 -5.05 -6.11
N ILE A 551 22.47 -4.36 -6.51
CA ILE A 551 22.54 -3.30 -7.52
C ILE A 551 22.97 -2.02 -6.81
N ASN A 552 24.24 -1.68 -6.94
CA ASN A 552 24.69 -0.30 -6.84
C ASN A 552 24.05 0.47 -8.01
N LEU A 553 23.25 1.50 -7.72
CA LEU A 553 22.85 2.49 -8.72
C LEU A 553 24.09 3.24 -9.21
N ALA A 554 24.73 2.71 -10.24
CA ALA A 554 25.71 3.42 -11.06
C ALA A 554 25.06 3.67 -12.42
N GLY A 555 24.36 4.81 -12.55
CA GLY A 555 24.04 5.34 -13.86
C GLY A 555 25.33 5.69 -14.64
N PRO A 556 25.30 5.71 -15.97
CA PRO A 556 26.46 6.12 -16.76
C PRO A 556 26.65 7.63 -16.58
N GLY A 557 27.56 8.04 -15.68
CA GLY A 557 27.98 9.45 -15.60
C GLY A 557 28.28 10.07 -14.23
N VAL A 558 28.51 9.29 -13.16
CA VAL A 558 28.99 9.88 -11.89
C VAL A 558 30.16 9.07 -11.34
N GLY A 559 31.38 9.51 -11.65
CA GLY A 559 32.59 9.01 -11.01
C GLY A 559 32.63 9.46 -9.55
N ASN A 560 32.22 8.59 -8.64
CA ASN A 560 32.34 8.84 -7.21
C ASN A 560 33.74 8.43 -6.75
N GLN A 561 34.72 9.33 -6.89
CA GLN A 561 35.98 9.24 -6.15
C GLN A 561 35.69 9.59 -4.69
N THR A 562 35.47 8.58 -3.85
CA THR A 562 35.57 8.73 -2.41
C THR A 562 37.04 8.84 -2.02
N ASN A 563 37.56 10.06 -2.05
CA ASN A 563 38.84 10.40 -1.42
C ASN A 563 38.69 10.29 0.10
N ASN A 564 39.07 9.14 0.67
CA ASN A 564 39.43 9.02 2.07
C ASN A 564 40.71 9.84 2.31
N HIS A 565 40.57 11.10 2.71
CA HIS A 565 41.64 11.83 3.38
C HIS A 565 41.73 11.37 4.85
N SER A 566 42.46 10.29 5.08
CA SER A 566 43.13 10.08 6.36
C SER A 566 44.34 11.02 6.42
N GLY A 567 44.26 12.03 7.29
CA GLY A 567 45.38 12.94 7.56
C GLY A 567 46.59 12.18 8.15
N PRO A 568 47.83 12.61 7.87
CA PRO A 568 49.01 11.92 8.39
C PRO A 568 49.23 12.24 9.87
N ALA A 569 49.41 11.19 10.68
CA ALA A 569 49.88 11.29 12.05
C ALA A 569 51.33 11.81 12.09
N ARG A 570 51.59 12.81 12.94
CA ARG A 570 52.95 13.26 13.31
C ARG A 570 53.65 12.20 14.18
N PRO A 571 54.98 12.03 14.05
CA PRO A 571 55.75 11.17 14.95
C PRO A 571 56.15 11.93 16.22
N GLY A 572 55.86 11.34 17.39
CA GLY A 572 56.36 11.80 18.69
C GLY A 572 57.74 11.19 18.96
N GLY A 573 58.73 12.04 19.17
CA GLY A 573 60.10 11.64 19.49
C GLY A 573 60.36 11.48 20.99
N LYS A 574 61.25 10.52 21.27
CA LYS A 574 62.27 10.45 22.34
C LYS A 574 61.82 10.51 23.81
N LYS A 575 61.97 9.37 24.49
CA LYS A 575 63.10 9.11 25.40
C LYS A 575 63.42 7.62 25.40
#